data_AF-A0A1E4RIL8-F1
#
_entry.id   AF-A0A1E4RIL8-F1
#
_cell.length_a   1.000
_cell.length_b   1.000
_cell.length_c   1.000
_cell.angle_alpha   90.00
_cell.angle_beta   90.00
_cell.angle_gamma   90.00
#
_symmetry.space_group_name_H-M   'P 1'
#
loop_
_entity.id
_entity.type
_entity.pdbx_description
1 polymer ?
#
loop_
_entity_poly.entity_id
_entity_poly.type
_entity_poly.pdbx_seq_one_letter_code
_entity_poly.pdbx_strand_id
1 'polypeptide(L)'
;MGKRNNKILNQIYTQPLPVKVYGGLPTIFPHNPISWIYFGYVYIRVLREVGLEQTIEVEVEDRVFKVDREESMMILWRQGFFGKGNLSRSEPTWRERIKRLNEEELSNEDITKVRREERKRFKNERSKLQELELKQRQDIINPQEQLEMNALQKKLEEFKVNYDSKKIKPDVIIQDANLEYLQLQPVEVMFLKYLSAIKIFDNGLELTNEQLFQKCTGQHQDQITSSNQFILEYVVYHHFRSLGWCVRSGIKFGCDYLLYKRGPPFSHAEYGIYLMTGEKKWTDIQALTRVIGGVKKCFVLVYIDIPDLQQFNQALQTKNCSDLLKLYKVTPILYKRWVPSKTRD
;
A
#
# COMPACT_ATOMS: atom_id res chain seq x y z
N MET A 1 -10.70 -24.15 -4.63
CA MET A 1 -10.89 -22.79 -5.19
C MET A 1 -9.59 -21.99 -5.39
N GLY A 2 -8.50 -22.20 -4.63
CA GLY A 2 -7.31 -21.32 -4.69
C GLY A 2 -6.50 -21.27 -6.01
N LYS A 3 -6.38 -22.37 -6.76
CA LYS A 3 -5.56 -22.39 -8.00
C LYS A 3 -6.15 -21.59 -9.16
N ARG A 4 -7.49 -21.53 -9.28
CA ARG A 4 -8.20 -20.78 -10.35
C ARG A 4 -8.09 -19.27 -10.11
N ASN A 5 -8.26 -18.84 -8.86
CA ASN A 5 -8.06 -17.45 -8.46
C ASN A 5 -6.61 -16.99 -8.66
N ASN A 6 -5.62 -17.83 -8.37
CA ASN A 6 -4.22 -17.45 -8.61
C ASN A 6 -3.89 -17.25 -10.10
N LYS A 7 -4.49 -18.03 -11.02
CA LYS A 7 -4.31 -17.80 -12.46
C LYS A 7 -4.89 -16.46 -12.90
N ILE A 8 -6.08 -16.09 -12.40
CA ILE A 8 -6.72 -14.81 -12.67
C ILE A 8 -5.88 -13.66 -12.10
N LEU A 9 -5.43 -13.77 -10.84
CA LEU A 9 -4.55 -12.77 -10.22
C LEU A 9 -3.23 -12.62 -11.01
N ASN A 10 -2.65 -13.71 -11.47
CA ASN A 10 -1.44 -13.66 -12.30
C ASN A 10 -1.66 -12.94 -13.63
N GLN A 11 -2.86 -13.01 -14.20
CA GLN A 11 -3.23 -12.30 -15.43
C GLN A 11 -3.47 -10.80 -15.18
N ILE A 12 -4.02 -10.45 -14.02
CA ILE A 12 -4.25 -9.05 -13.63
C ILE A 12 -2.93 -8.35 -13.29
N TYR A 13 -2.08 -8.99 -12.47
CA TYR A 13 -0.79 -8.46 -12.02
C TYR A 13 0.37 -9.16 -12.76
N THR A 14 0.39 -9.01 -14.08
CA THR A 14 1.44 -9.52 -14.97
C THR A 14 2.69 -8.64 -14.93
N GLN A 15 2.50 -7.32 -14.95
CA GLN A 15 3.58 -6.34 -15.00
C GLN A 15 3.92 -5.84 -13.59
N PRO A 16 5.22 -5.77 -13.22
CA PRO A 16 5.64 -5.33 -11.89
C PRO A 16 5.78 -3.79 -11.77
N LEU A 17 5.87 -3.08 -12.89
CA LEU A 17 6.08 -1.64 -12.99
C LEU A 17 5.18 -1.04 -14.08
N PRO A 18 4.77 0.24 -13.94
CA PRO A 18 3.91 0.92 -14.90
C PRO A 18 4.73 1.48 -16.08
N VAL A 19 5.54 0.61 -16.68
CA VAL A 19 6.41 0.92 -17.81
C VAL A 19 6.28 -0.21 -18.80
N LYS A 20 6.02 0.10 -20.07
CA LYS A 20 6.03 -0.90 -21.12
C LYS A 20 7.46 -1.29 -21.43
N VAL A 21 7.82 -2.52 -21.05
CA VAL A 21 9.04 -3.13 -21.55
C VAL A 21 8.71 -3.73 -22.91
N TYR A 22 9.17 -3.08 -23.96
CA TYR A 22 9.13 -3.67 -25.29
C TYR A 22 9.98 -4.94 -25.28
N GLY A 23 9.41 -6.04 -25.78
CA GLY A 23 10.09 -7.33 -25.82
C GLY A 23 11.48 -7.23 -26.46
N GLY A 24 12.37 -8.15 -26.09
CA GLY A 24 13.74 -8.17 -26.61
C GLY A 24 13.76 -8.12 -28.14
N LEU A 25 14.62 -7.26 -28.69
CA LEU A 25 14.86 -7.22 -30.13
C LEU A 25 15.23 -8.63 -30.62
N PRO A 26 14.76 -9.03 -31.82
CA PRO A 26 15.02 -10.36 -32.33
C PRO A 26 16.53 -10.60 -32.46
N THR A 27 16.95 -11.85 -32.26
CA THR A 27 18.36 -12.24 -32.41
C THR A 27 18.82 -12.00 -33.84
N ILE A 28 19.93 -11.29 -34.00
CA ILE A 28 20.54 -11.03 -35.32
C ILE A 28 21.45 -12.19 -35.69
N PHE A 29 21.23 -12.79 -36.85
CA PHE A 29 22.13 -13.75 -37.47
C PHE A 29 22.99 -13.04 -38.54
N PRO A 30 24.30 -12.81 -38.30
CA PRO A 30 25.13 -11.96 -39.16
C PRO A 30 25.14 -12.38 -40.63
N HIS A 31 25.11 -13.68 -40.91
CA HIS A 31 25.15 -14.25 -42.25
C HIS A 31 23.79 -14.28 -42.97
N ASN A 32 22.70 -13.93 -42.29
CA ASN A 32 21.36 -13.98 -42.86
C ASN A 32 20.81 -12.55 -43.07
N PRO A 33 20.75 -12.04 -44.32
CA PRO A 33 20.24 -10.71 -44.60
C PRO A 33 18.76 -10.54 -44.21
N ILE A 34 17.96 -11.62 -44.22
CA ILE A 34 16.55 -11.58 -43.77
C ILE A 34 16.48 -11.29 -42.26
N SER A 35 17.43 -11.79 -41.48
CA SER A 35 17.51 -11.50 -40.04
C SER A 35 17.71 -10.01 -39.76
N TRP A 36 18.52 -9.33 -40.58
CA TRP A 36 18.73 -7.88 -40.47
C TRP A 36 17.49 -7.08 -40.87
N ILE A 37 16.79 -7.49 -41.92
CA ILE A 37 15.53 -6.86 -42.34
C ILE A 37 14.47 -7.02 -41.25
N TYR A 38 14.32 -8.22 -40.69
CA TYR A 38 13.38 -8.48 -39.61
C TYR A 38 13.71 -7.69 -38.34
N PHE A 39 15.00 -7.63 -37.97
CA PHE A 39 15.46 -6.79 -36.87
C PHE A 39 15.15 -5.30 -37.12
N GLY A 40 15.47 -4.78 -38.30
CA GLY A 40 15.20 -3.39 -38.66
C GLY A 40 13.71 -3.07 -38.61
N TYR A 41 12.85 -3.97 -39.09
CA TYR A 41 11.39 -3.83 -38.99
C TYR A 41 10.92 -3.77 -37.53
N VAL A 42 11.34 -4.72 -36.69
CA VAL A 42 10.96 -4.73 -35.27
C VAL A 42 11.50 -3.50 -34.55
N TYR A 43 12.74 -3.10 -34.83
CA TYR A 43 13.37 -1.91 -34.24
C TYR A 43 12.60 -0.62 -34.59
N ILE A 44 12.30 -0.40 -35.88
CA ILE A 44 11.52 0.77 -36.33
C ILE A 44 10.12 0.75 -35.71
N ARG A 45 9.48 -0.42 -35.61
CA ARG A 45 8.18 -0.57 -34.96
C ARG A 45 8.25 -0.19 -33.48
N VAL A 46 9.23 -0.69 -32.74
CA VAL A 46 9.44 -0.34 -31.32
C VAL A 46 9.66 1.16 -31.16
N LEU A 47 10.52 1.78 -31.99
CA LEU A 47 10.76 3.23 -31.95
C LEU A 47 9.46 4.05 -32.14
N ARG A 48 8.58 3.61 -33.04
CA ARG A 48 7.27 4.28 -33.24
C ARG A 48 6.35 4.11 -32.04
N GLU A 49 6.29 2.90 -31.46
CA GLU A 49 5.41 2.62 -30.34
C GLU A 49 5.82 3.36 -29.06
N VAL A 50 7.13 3.62 -28.86
CA VAL A 50 7.66 4.41 -27.72
C VAL A 50 7.13 5.86 -27.75
N GLY A 51 7.02 6.46 -28.92
CA GLY A 51 6.57 7.87 -29.06
C GLY A 51 5.08 8.11 -28.77
N LEU A 52 4.27 7.06 -28.68
CA LEU A 52 2.81 7.13 -28.46
C LEU A 52 2.42 6.87 -27.00
N GLU A 53 3.38 6.69 -26.10
CA GLU A 53 3.09 6.25 -24.74
C GLU A 53 2.41 7.34 -23.92
N GLN A 54 1.22 7.03 -23.40
CA GLN A 54 0.51 7.88 -22.47
C GLN A 54 1.17 7.78 -21.10
N THR A 55 1.92 8.80 -20.74
CA THR A 55 2.42 8.98 -19.37
C THR A 55 1.27 9.30 -18.42
N ILE A 56 1.29 8.71 -17.24
CA ILE A 56 0.27 8.94 -16.21
C ILE A 56 0.48 10.33 -15.61
N GLU A 57 -0.58 11.14 -15.60
CA GLU A 57 -0.53 12.48 -14.98
C GLU A 57 -0.86 12.39 -13.49
N VAL A 58 -0.08 13.10 -12.70
CA VAL A 58 -0.22 13.24 -11.25
C VAL A 58 -0.31 14.73 -10.94
N GLU A 59 -1.36 15.14 -10.25
CA GLU A 59 -1.55 16.51 -9.83
C GLU A 59 -1.09 16.71 -8.38
N VAL A 60 -0.43 17.82 -8.10
CA VAL A 60 -0.03 18.19 -6.74
C VAL A 60 -0.99 19.22 -6.19
N GLU A 61 -1.73 18.82 -5.14
CA GLU A 61 -2.68 19.68 -4.45
C GLU A 61 -2.46 19.54 -2.94
N ASP A 62 -2.28 20.64 -2.21
CA ASP A 62 -2.07 20.65 -0.76
C ASP A 62 -0.97 19.69 -0.26
N ARG A 63 0.15 19.59 -1.01
CA ARG A 63 1.28 18.67 -0.74
C ARG A 63 0.93 17.19 -0.89
N VAL A 64 -0.23 16.88 -1.45
CA VAL A 64 -0.67 15.53 -1.79
C VAL A 64 -0.47 15.32 -3.29
N PHE A 65 0.10 14.17 -3.65
CA PHE A 65 0.22 13.74 -5.04
C PHE A 65 -0.99 12.88 -5.38
N LYS A 66 -1.91 13.43 -6.20
CA LYS A 66 -3.20 12.84 -6.52
C LYS A 66 -3.23 12.32 -7.96
N VAL A 67 -3.93 11.22 -8.16
CA VAL A 67 -4.24 10.66 -9.47
C VAL A 67 -5.74 10.39 -9.52
N ASP A 68 -6.45 11.16 -10.33
CA ASP A 68 -7.92 11.13 -10.36
C ASP A 68 -8.48 10.25 -11.49
N ARG A 69 -7.69 10.04 -12.55
CA ARG A 69 -8.08 9.22 -13.70
C ARG A 69 -8.12 7.74 -13.32
N GLU A 70 -9.29 7.10 -13.48
CA GLU A 70 -9.50 5.70 -13.09
C GLU A 70 -8.52 4.73 -13.76
N GLU A 71 -8.30 4.87 -15.06
CA GLU A 71 -7.35 4.03 -15.79
C GLU A 71 -5.94 4.13 -15.20
N SER A 72 -5.48 5.36 -14.94
CA SER A 72 -4.19 5.64 -14.31
C SER A 72 -4.09 5.05 -12.90
N MET A 73 -5.13 5.20 -12.09
CA MET A 73 -5.19 4.62 -10.75
C MET A 73 -5.04 3.09 -10.80
N MET A 74 -5.76 2.46 -11.72
CA MET A 74 -5.75 1.01 -11.90
C MET A 74 -4.41 0.52 -12.45
N ILE A 75 -3.80 1.24 -13.40
CA ILE A 75 -2.47 0.93 -13.92
C ILE A 75 -1.43 0.99 -12.80
N LEU A 76 -1.37 2.09 -12.04
CA LEU A 76 -0.43 2.24 -10.92
C LEU A 76 -0.60 1.14 -9.85
N TRP A 77 -1.85 0.79 -9.53
CA TRP A 77 -2.11 -0.26 -8.56
C TRP A 77 -1.76 -1.65 -9.09
N ARG A 78 -2.23 -2.00 -10.30
CA ARG A 78 -2.01 -3.33 -10.89
C ARG A 78 -0.56 -3.56 -11.32
N GLN A 79 0.15 -2.50 -11.66
CA GLN A 79 1.52 -2.56 -12.15
C GLN A 79 2.53 -2.11 -11.09
N GLY A 80 2.39 -2.62 -9.87
CA GLY A 80 3.39 -2.41 -8.81
C GLY A 80 2.86 -1.96 -7.45
N PHE A 81 1.53 -1.92 -7.26
CA PHE A 81 0.86 -1.58 -6.00
C PHE A 81 1.22 -0.21 -5.46
N PHE A 82 1.33 0.78 -6.35
CA PHE A 82 1.65 2.16 -5.98
C PHE A 82 0.42 2.87 -5.40
N GLY A 83 0.65 3.74 -4.42
CA GLY A 83 -0.34 4.64 -3.87
C GLY A 83 -1.39 3.97 -3.01
N LYS A 84 -2.37 4.74 -2.57
CA LYS A 84 -3.48 4.28 -1.74
C LYS A 84 -4.71 5.11 -2.07
N GLY A 85 -5.84 4.43 -2.31
CA GLY A 85 -7.11 5.13 -2.49
C GLY A 85 -7.51 5.90 -1.22
N ASN A 86 -8.06 7.09 -1.40
CA ASN A 86 -8.64 7.86 -0.29
C ASN A 86 -9.92 7.19 0.28
N LEU A 87 -10.69 6.51 -0.57
CA LEU A 87 -11.97 5.86 -0.22
C LEU A 87 -11.92 4.32 -0.24
N SER A 88 -10.82 3.75 -0.75
CA SER A 88 -10.56 2.31 -0.74
C SER A 88 -9.37 1.93 0.14
N ARG A 89 -9.43 0.72 0.71
CA ARG A 89 -8.36 0.23 1.60
C ARG A 89 -7.09 -0.18 0.86
N SER A 90 -7.21 -0.54 -0.42
CA SER A 90 -6.12 -1.11 -1.23
C SER A 90 -6.33 -0.76 -2.70
N GLU A 91 -6.89 -1.68 -3.50
CA GLU A 91 -7.25 -1.41 -4.89
C GLU A 91 -8.37 -0.34 -4.94
N PRO A 92 -8.27 0.66 -5.84
CA PRO A 92 -9.32 1.63 -6.04
C PRO A 92 -10.56 0.91 -6.59
N THR A 93 -11.52 0.67 -5.69
CA THR A 93 -12.72 -0.15 -5.91
C THR A 93 -13.99 0.63 -5.61
N TRP A 94 -13.86 1.94 -5.34
CA TRP A 94 -15.00 2.76 -4.91
C TRP A 94 -16.08 2.81 -5.99
N ARG A 95 -15.73 3.07 -7.26
CA ARG A 95 -16.70 3.10 -8.37
C ARG A 95 -17.44 1.77 -8.52
N GLU A 96 -16.71 0.66 -8.52
CA GLU A 96 -17.33 -0.68 -8.58
C GLU A 96 -18.24 -0.96 -7.38
N ARG A 97 -17.93 -0.41 -6.21
CA ARG A 97 -18.75 -0.55 -4.99
C ARG A 97 -20.03 0.27 -5.11
N ILE A 98 -19.95 1.51 -5.60
CA ILE A 98 -21.12 2.36 -5.85
C ILE A 98 -22.02 1.75 -6.91
N LYS A 99 -21.46 1.26 -8.01
CA LYS A 99 -22.21 0.58 -9.06
C LYS A 99 -22.96 -0.64 -8.51
N ARG A 100 -22.27 -1.50 -7.75
CA ARG A 100 -22.88 -2.67 -7.10
C ARG A 100 -23.98 -2.30 -6.10
N LEU A 101 -23.78 -1.24 -5.32
CA LEU A 101 -24.81 -0.71 -4.43
C LEU A 101 -26.04 -0.25 -5.20
N ASN A 102 -25.86 0.45 -6.33
CA ASN A 102 -26.96 0.88 -7.19
C ASN A 102 -27.66 -0.30 -7.89
N GLU A 103 -26.94 -1.39 -8.18
CA GLU A 103 -27.46 -2.63 -8.81
C GLU A 103 -27.97 -3.68 -7.80
N GLU A 104 -28.07 -3.34 -6.50
CA GLU A 104 -28.44 -4.26 -5.40
C GLU A 104 -27.55 -5.52 -5.25
N GLU A 105 -26.34 -5.53 -5.83
CA GLU A 105 -25.38 -6.64 -5.71
C GLU A 105 -24.47 -6.48 -4.49
N LEU A 106 -24.37 -7.52 -3.66
CA LEU A 106 -23.66 -7.48 -2.38
C LEU A 106 -22.21 -7.99 -2.49
N SER A 107 -21.21 -7.17 -2.12
CA SER A 107 -19.80 -7.62 -2.01
C SER A 107 -19.57 -8.51 -0.78
N ASN A 108 -18.58 -9.41 -0.84
CA ASN A 108 -18.14 -10.19 0.32
C ASN A 108 -17.72 -9.30 1.51
N GLU A 109 -17.17 -8.11 1.24
CA GLU A 109 -16.80 -7.14 2.27
C GLU A 109 -18.03 -6.53 2.96
N ASP A 110 -19.06 -6.22 2.18
CA ASP A 110 -20.31 -5.65 2.66
C ASP A 110 -21.09 -6.68 3.48
N ILE A 111 -21.16 -7.95 3.02
CA ILE A 111 -21.66 -9.08 3.83
C ILE A 111 -20.90 -9.15 5.15
N THR A 112 -19.57 -9.00 5.11
CA THR A 112 -18.74 -9.04 6.31
C THR A 112 -19.00 -7.86 7.25
N LYS A 113 -19.26 -6.65 6.71
CA LYS A 113 -19.59 -5.45 7.48
C LYS A 113 -20.94 -5.61 8.19
N VAL A 114 -21.96 -6.05 7.46
CA VAL A 114 -23.28 -6.40 7.98
C VAL A 114 -23.16 -7.42 9.12
N ARG A 115 -22.45 -8.52 8.88
CA ARG A 115 -22.18 -9.54 9.90
C ARG A 115 -21.44 -8.99 11.11
N ARG A 116 -20.64 -7.94 10.98
CA ARG A 116 -19.96 -7.29 12.11
C ARG A 116 -20.92 -6.40 12.90
N GLU A 117 -21.78 -5.65 12.22
CA GLU A 117 -22.80 -4.81 12.85
C GLU A 117 -23.84 -5.65 13.59
N GLU A 118 -24.31 -6.73 12.99
CA GLU A 118 -25.19 -7.70 13.65
C GLU A 118 -24.52 -8.35 14.86
N ARG A 119 -23.25 -8.80 14.73
CA ARG A 119 -22.48 -9.29 15.89
C ARG A 119 -22.32 -8.24 16.98
N LYS A 120 -22.19 -6.96 16.64
CA LYS A 120 -22.11 -5.87 17.61
C LYS A 120 -23.46 -5.66 18.31
N ARG A 121 -24.57 -5.63 17.57
CA ARG A 121 -25.92 -5.55 18.13
C ARG A 121 -26.20 -6.72 19.06
N PHE A 122 -25.90 -7.95 18.62
CA PHE A 122 -26.04 -9.17 19.42
C PHE A 122 -25.20 -9.11 20.71
N LYS A 123 -23.94 -8.66 20.63
CA LYS A 123 -23.08 -8.49 21.82
C LYS A 123 -23.64 -7.46 22.79
N ASN A 124 -24.15 -6.34 22.29
CA ASN A 124 -24.76 -5.30 23.13
C ASN A 124 -26.01 -5.83 23.83
N GLU A 125 -26.92 -6.47 23.09
CA GLU A 125 -28.14 -7.05 23.68
C GLU A 125 -27.81 -8.16 24.68
N ARG A 126 -26.81 -9.00 24.39
CA ARG A 126 -26.32 -10.02 25.32
C ARG A 126 -25.71 -9.40 26.58
N SER A 127 -24.99 -8.29 26.47
CA SER A 127 -24.43 -7.60 27.65
C SER A 127 -25.53 -7.03 28.56
N LYS A 128 -26.60 -6.48 27.98
CA LYS A 128 -27.78 -6.02 28.73
C LYS A 128 -28.48 -7.17 29.44
N LEU A 129 -28.64 -8.30 28.76
CA LEU A 129 -29.21 -9.49 29.38
C LEU A 129 -28.36 -9.98 30.56
N GLN A 130 -27.03 -10.03 30.40
CA GLN A 130 -26.12 -10.43 31.47
C GLN A 130 -26.18 -9.48 32.69
N GLU A 131 -26.32 -8.18 32.46
CA GLU A 131 -26.48 -7.20 33.53
C GLU A 131 -27.77 -7.45 34.34
N LEU A 132 -28.89 -7.72 33.65
CA LEU A 132 -30.15 -8.08 34.29
C LEU A 132 -30.09 -9.43 35.02
N GLU A 133 -29.45 -10.44 34.43
CA GLU A 133 -29.22 -11.74 35.08
C GLU A 133 -28.37 -11.60 36.36
N LEU A 134 -27.39 -10.69 36.38
CA LEU A 134 -26.60 -10.40 37.57
C LEU A 134 -27.43 -9.72 38.66
N LYS A 135 -28.27 -8.73 38.30
CA LYS A 135 -29.21 -8.12 39.25
C LYS A 135 -30.20 -9.13 39.83
N GLN A 136 -30.68 -10.07 39.01
CA GLN A 136 -31.55 -11.16 39.44
C GLN A 136 -30.84 -12.06 40.46
N ARG A 137 -29.58 -12.43 40.21
CA ARG A 137 -28.78 -13.24 41.15
C ARG A 137 -28.47 -12.53 42.48
N GLN A 138 -28.53 -11.21 42.49
CA GLN A 138 -28.34 -10.39 43.70
C GLN A 138 -29.66 -10.09 44.42
N ASP A 139 -30.80 -10.58 43.92
CA ASP A 139 -32.16 -10.30 44.41
C ASP A 139 -32.54 -8.80 44.43
N ILE A 140 -31.93 -7.98 43.56
CA ILE A 140 -32.17 -6.52 43.45
C ILE A 140 -33.12 -6.19 42.28
N ILE A 141 -33.63 -7.21 41.57
CA ILE A 141 -34.35 -7.00 40.30
C ILE A 141 -35.79 -6.52 40.50
N ASN A 142 -36.19 -5.53 39.72
CA ASN A 142 -37.57 -5.02 39.72
C ASN A 142 -38.49 -5.83 38.78
N PRO A 143 -39.82 -5.85 39.01
CA PRO A 143 -40.77 -6.55 38.13
C PRO A 143 -40.72 -6.10 36.66
N GLN A 144 -40.42 -4.81 36.40
CA GLN A 144 -40.24 -4.27 35.05
C GLN A 144 -38.97 -4.82 34.38
N GLU A 145 -37.85 -4.89 35.12
CA GLU A 145 -36.59 -5.44 34.64
C GLU A 145 -36.68 -6.94 34.35
N GLN A 146 -37.49 -7.67 35.11
CA GLN A 146 -37.78 -9.09 34.85
C GLN A 146 -38.48 -9.29 33.50
N LEU A 147 -39.41 -8.39 33.14
CA LEU A 147 -40.11 -8.43 31.86
C LEU A 147 -39.18 -8.06 30.70
N GLU A 148 -38.30 -7.08 30.89
CA GLU A 148 -37.25 -6.72 29.93
C GLU A 148 -36.25 -7.86 29.70
N MET A 149 -35.86 -8.57 30.76
CA MET A 149 -34.97 -9.73 30.68
C MET A 149 -35.58 -10.83 29.79
N ASN A 150 -36.85 -11.18 30.02
CA ASN A 150 -37.58 -12.16 29.21
C ASN A 150 -37.71 -11.71 27.74
N ALA A 151 -37.99 -10.42 27.51
CA ALA A 151 -38.05 -9.85 26.17
C ALA A 151 -36.70 -9.90 25.44
N LEU A 152 -35.60 -9.61 26.14
CA LEU A 152 -34.25 -9.70 25.59
C LEU A 152 -33.83 -11.13 25.27
N GLN A 153 -34.19 -12.11 26.10
CA GLN A 153 -33.96 -13.54 25.82
C GLN A 153 -34.65 -13.96 24.52
N LYS A 154 -35.94 -13.66 24.37
CA LYS A 154 -36.70 -13.96 23.16
C LYS A 154 -36.09 -13.28 21.93
N LYS A 155 -35.71 -12.00 22.06
CA LYS A 155 -35.06 -11.24 20.97
C LYS A 155 -33.74 -11.89 20.53
N LEU A 156 -32.93 -12.34 21.47
CA LEU A 156 -31.65 -13.03 21.17
C LEU A 156 -31.85 -14.39 20.51
N GLU A 157 -32.93 -15.11 20.81
CA GLU A 157 -33.31 -16.35 20.12
C GLU A 157 -33.75 -16.08 18.67
N GLU A 158 -34.58 -15.06 18.46
CA GLU A 158 -35.00 -14.61 17.12
C GLU A 158 -33.80 -14.18 16.26
N PHE A 159 -32.79 -13.52 16.86
CA PHE A 159 -31.55 -13.16 16.19
C PHE A 159 -30.75 -14.36 15.66
N LYS A 160 -30.81 -15.53 16.32
CA LYS A 160 -30.08 -16.74 15.88
C LYS A 160 -30.71 -17.36 14.62
N VAL A 161 -32.03 -17.25 14.48
CA VAL A 161 -32.78 -17.86 13.36
C VAL A 161 -32.70 -17.00 12.08
N ASN A 162 -32.56 -15.68 12.22
CA ASN A 162 -32.63 -14.74 11.09
C ASN A 162 -31.27 -14.47 10.41
N TYR A 163 -30.20 -15.19 10.80
CA TYR A 163 -28.83 -14.95 10.35
C TYR A 163 -28.58 -15.32 8.88
N ASP A 164 -29.41 -16.19 8.29
CA ASP A 164 -29.18 -16.76 6.96
C ASP A 164 -29.95 -16.07 5.81
N SER A 165 -30.81 -15.09 6.07
CA SER A 165 -31.89 -14.74 5.11
C SER A 165 -32.01 -13.26 4.69
N LYS A 166 -31.22 -12.32 5.20
CA LYS A 166 -31.45 -10.89 4.89
C LYS A 166 -30.59 -10.35 3.75
N LYS A 167 -31.22 -10.12 2.60
CA LYS A 167 -30.74 -9.18 1.58
C LYS A 167 -31.03 -7.75 2.06
N ILE A 168 -30.02 -6.89 2.05
CA ILE A 168 -30.13 -5.50 2.50
C ILE A 168 -30.28 -4.62 1.27
N LYS A 169 -31.32 -3.80 1.26
CA LYS A 169 -31.47 -2.74 0.27
C LYS A 169 -30.77 -1.47 0.77
N PRO A 170 -29.95 -0.81 -0.05
CA PRO A 170 -29.37 0.48 0.32
C PRO A 170 -30.44 1.59 0.24
N ASP A 171 -30.47 2.46 1.24
CA ASP A 171 -31.43 3.58 1.35
C ASP A 171 -31.08 4.79 0.48
N VAL A 172 -29.91 4.82 -0.18
CA VAL A 172 -29.38 6.01 -0.87
C VAL A 172 -28.75 5.63 -2.21
N ILE A 173 -29.27 6.20 -3.30
CA ILE A 173 -28.65 6.18 -4.64
C ILE A 173 -27.59 7.28 -4.66
N ILE A 174 -26.32 6.90 -4.81
CA ILE A 174 -25.20 7.85 -4.86
C ILE A 174 -24.98 8.26 -6.32
N GLN A 175 -24.99 9.57 -6.60
CA GLN A 175 -24.72 10.12 -7.93
C GLN A 175 -23.27 9.88 -8.37
N ASP A 176 -23.08 9.71 -9.68
CA ASP A 176 -21.91 9.17 -10.39
C ASP A 176 -20.66 10.07 -10.41
N ALA A 177 -20.46 10.91 -9.38
CA ALA A 177 -19.24 11.71 -9.25
C ALA A 177 -18.10 10.82 -8.76
N ASN A 178 -17.00 10.68 -9.51
CA ASN A 178 -15.84 9.96 -9.00
C ASN A 178 -15.15 10.74 -7.88
N LEU A 179 -15.43 10.36 -6.64
CA LEU A 179 -14.82 10.96 -5.45
C LEU A 179 -13.50 10.28 -5.05
N GLU A 180 -13.19 9.12 -5.64
CA GLU A 180 -11.97 8.40 -5.34
C GLU A 180 -10.79 8.89 -6.20
N TYR A 181 -9.70 9.20 -5.51
CA TYR A 181 -8.39 9.45 -6.10
C TYR A 181 -7.35 8.55 -5.44
N LEU A 182 -6.29 8.24 -6.19
CA LEU A 182 -5.15 7.50 -5.69
C LEU A 182 -4.10 8.48 -5.18
N GLN A 183 -3.77 8.39 -3.89
CA GLN A 183 -2.73 9.19 -3.27
C GLN A 183 -1.39 8.44 -3.33
N LEU A 184 -0.37 9.06 -3.90
CA LEU A 184 1.00 8.53 -3.93
C LEU A 184 1.83 9.10 -2.78
N GLN A 185 2.71 8.28 -2.20
CA GLN A 185 3.70 8.78 -1.24
C GLN A 185 4.83 9.52 -1.98
N PRO A 186 5.49 10.53 -1.37
CA PRO A 186 6.60 11.25 -2.01
C PRO A 186 7.69 10.32 -2.57
N VAL A 187 8.03 9.26 -1.83
CA VAL A 187 9.02 8.25 -2.28
C VAL A 187 8.56 7.44 -3.49
N GLU A 188 7.26 7.14 -3.59
CA GLU A 188 6.66 6.45 -4.73
C GLU A 188 6.69 7.35 -5.97
N VAL A 189 6.34 8.63 -5.80
CA VAL A 189 6.32 9.63 -6.86
C VAL A 189 7.72 9.85 -7.43
N MET A 190 8.72 10.06 -6.57
CA MET A 190 10.10 10.22 -7.02
C MET A 190 10.57 8.98 -7.79
N PHE A 191 10.27 7.78 -7.30
CA PHE A 191 10.63 6.53 -7.96
C PHE A 191 9.99 6.38 -9.35
N LEU A 192 8.68 6.64 -9.44
CA LEU A 192 7.93 6.57 -10.70
C LEU A 192 8.38 7.64 -11.71
N LYS A 193 8.73 8.84 -11.23
CA LYS A 193 9.26 9.91 -12.08
C LYS A 193 10.65 9.56 -12.63
N TYR A 194 11.51 8.93 -11.82
CA TYR A 194 12.79 8.40 -12.31
C TYR A 194 12.65 7.32 -13.37
N LEU A 195 11.61 6.48 -13.26
CA LEU A 195 11.26 5.50 -14.30
C LEU A 195 10.60 6.12 -15.53
N SER A 196 10.37 7.44 -15.55
CA SER A 196 9.62 8.16 -16.59
C SER A 196 8.20 7.63 -16.80
N ALA A 197 7.61 6.99 -15.77
CA ALA A 197 6.27 6.43 -15.84
C ALA A 197 5.16 7.48 -15.64
N ILE A 198 5.49 8.57 -14.92
CA ILE A 198 4.54 9.62 -14.55
C ILE A 198 5.04 11.01 -14.96
N LYS A 199 4.09 11.90 -15.25
CA LYS A 199 4.29 13.35 -15.33
C LYS A 199 3.57 14.02 -14.17
N ILE A 200 4.21 15.01 -13.56
CA ILE A 200 3.72 15.62 -12.32
C ILE A 200 3.44 17.08 -12.62
N PHE A 201 2.24 17.54 -12.30
CA PHE A 201 1.80 18.91 -12.53
C PHE A 201 1.53 19.60 -11.20
N ASP A 202 2.04 20.82 -11.06
CA ASP A 202 1.82 21.69 -9.91
C ASP A 202 1.21 22.99 -10.41
N ASN A 203 -0.05 23.25 -10.09
CA ASN A 203 -0.81 24.38 -10.63
C ASN A 203 -0.73 24.48 -12.18
N GLY A 204 -0.80 23.33 -12.87
CA GLY A 204 -0.71 23.22 -14.32
C GLY A 204 0.69 23.23 -14.93
N LEU A 205 1.75 23.42 -14.14
CA LEU A 205 3.14 23.39 -14.61
C LEU A 205 3.77 22.01 -14.38
N GLU A 206 4.38 21.43 -15.41
CA GLU A 206 5.10 20.15 -15.26
C GLU A 206 6.37 20.34 -14.42
N LEU A 207 6.52 19.54 -13.36
CA LEU A 207 7.71 19.53 -12.52
C LEU A 207 8.83 18.68 -13.13
N THR A 208 10.03 19.26 -13.18
CA THR A 208 11.28 18.54 -13.44
C THR A 208 11.69 17.68 -12.24
N ASN A 209 12.60 16.73 -12.46
CA ASN A 209 13.12 15.86 -11.39
C ASN A 209 13.76 16.66 -10.24
N GLU A 210 14.45 17.75 -10.57
CA GLU A 210 15.11 18.62 -9.60
C GLU A 210 14.08 19.39 -8.76
N GLN A 211 13.06 19.97 -9.41
CA GLN A 211 11.99 20.67 -8.71
C GLN A 211 11.19 19.73 -7.81
N LEU A 212 10.90 18.51 -8.29
CA LEU A 212 10.25 17.48 -7.47
C LEU A 212 11.11 17.10 -6.26
N PHE A 213 12.41 16.89 -6.47
CA PHE A 213 13.34 16.54 -5.39
C PHE A 213 13.40 17.65 -4.33
N GLN A 214 13.49 18.90 -4.75
CA GLN A 214 13.43 20.07 -3.85
C GLN A 214 12.09 20.14 -3.10
N LYS A 215 10.97 19.90 -3.78
CA LYS A 215 9.63 19.89 -3.17
C LYS A 215 9.47 18.78 -2.13
N CYS A 216 10.08 17.62 -2.34
CA CYS A 216 10.03 16.49 -1.41
C CYS A 216 11.00 16.66 -0.24
N THR A 217 12.18 17.22 -0.46
CA THR A 217 13.19 17.45 0.60
C THR A 217 12.86 18.66 1.50
N GLY A 218 12.23 19.69 0.94
CA GLY A 218 11.82 20.91 1.65
C GLY A 218 10.62 20.77 2.59
N GLN A 219 10.03 19.57 2.74
CA GLN A 219 8.86 19.37 3.60
C GLN A 219 9.16 19.47 5.11
N HIS A 220 10.43 19.34 5.52
CA HIS A 220 10.79 19.16 6.94
C HIS A 220 11.85 20.12 7.48
N GLN A 221 12.67 20.79 6.65
CA GLN A 221 13.77 21.66 7.10
C GLN A 221 14.04 22.79 6.09
N ASP A 222 14.36 23.99 6.59
CA ASP A 222 14.74 25.15 5.75
C ASP A 222 16.08 24.95 5.03
N GLN A 223 16.89 23.96 5.44
CA GLN A 223 18.14 23.56 4.80
C GLN A 223 18.16 22.05 4.53
N ILE A 224 18.48 21.67 3.29
CA ILE A 224 18.62 20.27 2.90
C ILE A 224 19.96 19.75 3.44
N THR A 225 19.90 18.78 4.34
CA THR A 225 21.07 18.12 4.94
C THR A 225 21.24 16.69 4.41
N SER A 226 22.43 16.10 4.59
CA SER A 226 22.67 14.69 4.22
C SER A 226 21.84 13.70 5.05
N SER A 227 21.38 14.10 6.22
CA SER A 227 20.48 13.30 7.07
C SER A 227 18.99 13.62 6.85
N ASN A 228 18.62 14.25 5.74
CA ASN A 228 17.22 14.58 5.47
C ASN A 228 16.35 13.31 5.41
N GLN A 229 15.26 13.29 6.19
CA GLN A 229 14.40 12.12 6.36
C GLN A 229 13.86 11.57 5.03
N PHE A 230 13.41 12.44 4.12
CA PHE A 230 12.90 12.01 2.82
C PHE A 230 13.98 11.31 1.98
N ILE A 231 15.22 11.82 2.01
CA ILE A 231 16.34 11.20 1.26
C ILE A 231 16.60 9.79 1.80
N LEU A 232 16.67 9.63 3.13
CA LEU A 232 16.90 8.34 3.78
C LEU A 232 15.78 7.33 3.45
N GLU A 233 14.53 7.77 3.56
CA GLU A 233 13.35 6.99 3.16
C GLU A 233 13.40 6.60 1.68
N TYR A 234 13.73 7.54 0.79
CA TYR A 234 13.78 7.31 -0.65
C TYR A 234 14.88 6.34 -1.06
N VAL A 235 16.10 6.46 -0.51
CA VAL A 235 17.21 5.55 -0.81
C VAL A 235 16.84 4.12 -0.41
N VAL A 236 16.23 3.92 0.76
CA VAL A 236 15.78 2.60 1.21
C VAL A 236 14.63 2.07 0.36
N TYR A 237 13.65 2.91 0.05
CA TYR A 237 12.54 2.56 -0.84
C TYR A 237 13.07 2.12 -2.22
N HIS A 238 13.95 2.91 -2.83
CA HIS A 238 14.57 2.62 -4.12
C HIS A 238 15.39 1.33 -4.09
N HIS A 239 16.17 1.09 -3.02
CA HIS A 239 16.94 -0.14 -2.83
C HIS A 239 16.05 -1.38 -2.89
N PHE A 240 14.98 -1.44 -2.09
CA PHE A 240 14.11 -2.62 -2.06
C PHE A 240 13.26 -2.76 -3.33
N ARG A 241 12.80 -1.66 -3.94
CA ARG A 241 12.11 -1.71 -5.24
C ARG A 241 13.03 -2.24 -6.34
N SER A 242 14.31 -1.85 -6.35
CA SER A 242 15.31 -2.31 -7.32
C SER A 242 15.63 -3.80 -7.17
N LEU A 243 15.55 -4.33 -5.96
CA LEU A 243 15.63 -5.77 -5.68
C LEU A 243 14.35 -6.55 -6.04
N GLY A 244 13.31 -5.87 -6.55
CA GLY A 244 12.06 -6.48 -6.99
C GLY A 244 11.02 -6.68 -5.88
N TRP A 245 11.22 -6.11 -4.69
CA TRP A 245 10.20 -6.15 -3.63
C TRP A 245 9.06 -5.18 -3.92
N CYS A 246 7.84 -5.61 -3.62
CA CYS A 246 6.72 -4.68 -3.48
C CYS A 246 6.79 -4.05 -2.08
N VAL A 247 7.14 -2.77 -2.05
CA VAL A 247 7.30 -1.97 -0.82
C VAL A 247 5.98 -1.24 -0.53
N ARG A 248 5.49 -1.32 0.71
CA ARG A 248 4.29 -0.60 1.18
C ARG A 248 4.54 0.03 2.54
N SER A 249 3.76 1.03 2.93
CA SER A 249 3.84 1.62 4.28
C SER A 249 3.65 0.57 5.38
N GLY A 250 4.53 0.61 6.37
CA GLY A 250 4.53 -0.27 7.54
C GLY A 250 3.85 0.29 8.78
N ILE A 251 3.25 1.48 8.71
CA ILE A 251 2.73 2.25 9.86
C ILE A 251 1.81 1.43 10.78
N LYS A 252 1.05 0.49 10.22
CA LYS A 252 0.16 -0.41 10.96
C LYS A 252 0.89 -1.29 11.99
N PHE A 253 2.17 -1.55 11.79
CA PHE A 253 2.99 -2.42 12.63
C PHE A 253 4.14 -1.65 13.33
N GLY A 254 4.13 -0.31 13.25
CA GLY A 254 5.17 0.53 13.83
C GLY A 254 6.51 0.51 13.09
N CYS A 255 6.53 0.00 11.85
CA CYS A 255 7.72 -0.01 11.00
C CYS A 255 7.53 0.94 9.81
N ASP A 256 8.61 1.32 9.13
CA ASP A 256 8.54 2.28 8.03
C ASP A 256 7.96 1.62 6.78
N TYR A 257 8.44 0.42 6.45
CA TYR A 257 7.99 -0.33 5.28
C TYR A 257 7.63 -1.79 5.57
N LEU A 258 6.84 -2.36 4.67
CA LEU A 258 6.54 -3.78 4.55
C LEU A 258 6.99 -4.26 3.18
N LEU A 259 7.68 -5.40 3.14
CA LEU A 259 8.11 -6.02 1.90
C LEU A 259 7.25 -7.23 1.57
N TYR A 260 6.66 -7.19 0.37
CA TYR A 260 5.94 -8.29 -0.24
C TYR A 260 6.77 -8.85 -1.39
N LYS A 261 6.92 -10.17 -1.47
CA LYS A 261 7.64 -10.80 -2.59
C LYS A 261 6.99 -10.52 -3.94
N ARG A 262 5.65 -10.45 -3.98
CA ARG A 262 4.90 -10.14 -5.20
C ARG A 262 3.89 -9.02 -5.01
N GLY A 263 3.11 -9.07 -3.93
CA GLY A 263 2.17 -8.02 -3.56
C GLY A 263 1.06 -8.51 -2.62
N PRO A 264 0.26 -7.58 -2.08
CA PRO A 264 -0.78 -7.88 -1.09
C PRO A 264 -1.81 -8.95 -1.50
N PRO A 265 -2.28 -9.03 -2.77
CA PRO A 265 -3.26 -10.05 -3.17
C PRO A 265 -2.71 -11.48 -3.18
N PHE A 266 -1.39 -11.65 -3.24
CA PHE A 266 -0.74 -12.96 -3.39
C PHE A 266 -0.33 -13.58 -2.06
N SER A 267 0.23 -12.76 -1.17
CA SER A 267 0.73 -13.22 0.12
C SER A 267 0.78 -12.08 1.12
N HIS A 268 0.88 -12.41 2.41
CA HIS A 268 1.23 -11.42 3.41
C HIS A 268 2.65 -10.89 3.20
N ALA A 269 2.93 -9.68 3.70
CA ALA A 269 4.30 -9.16 3.77
C ALA A 269 5.19 -10.10 4.56
N GLU A 270 6.40 -10.33 4.06
CA GLU A 270 7.39 -11.23 4.66
C GLU A 270 8.24 -10.49 5.70
N TYR A 271 8.65 -9.25 5.36
CA TYR A 271 9.50 -8.42 6.20
C TYR A 271 8.79 -7.14 6.66
N GLY A 272 9.04 -6.75 7.90
CA GLY A 272 8.83 -5.39 8.41
C GLY A 272 10.18 -4.68 8.50
N ILE A 273 10.30 -3.54 7.83
CA ILE A 273 11.53 -2.77 7.67
C ILE A 273 11.49 -1.56 8.60
N TYR A 274 12.55 -1.37 9.37
CA TYR A 274 12.72 -0.20 10.21
C TYR A 274 14.05 0.50 9.91
N LEU A 275 13.99 1.79 9.61
CA LEU A 275 15.14 2.62 9.28
C LEU A 275 15.83 3.08 10.57
N MET A 276 17.12 2.79 10.67
CA MET A 276 17.98 3.23 11.77
C MET A 276 18.60 4.58 11.41
N THR A 277 17.87 5.67 11.67
CA THR A 277 18.33 7.06 11.40
C THR A 277 19.13 7.68 12.56
N GLY A 278 19.34 6.93 13.64
CA GLY A 278 20.10 7.36 14.81
C GLY A 278 20.10 6.29 15.90
N GLU A 279 20.61 6.66 17.08
CA GLU A 279 20.60 5.77 18.23
C GLU A 279 19.17 5.53 18.74
N LYS A 280 18.84 4.26 18.94
CA LYS A 280 17.53 3.82 19.46
C LYS A 280 17.72 3.07 20.76
N LYS A 281 16.85 3.35 21.73
CA LYS A 281 16.81 2.58 22.98
C LYS A 281 16.46 1.13 22.67
N TRP A 282 17.18 0.22 23.32
CA TRP A 282 16.94 -1.22 23.19
C TRP A 282 15.48 -1.63 23.45
N THR A 283 14.82 -0.96 24.40
CA THR A 283 13.41 -1.20 24.74
C THR A 283 12.46 -0.96 23.56
N ASP A 284 12.74 0.06 22.74
CA ASP A 284 11.94 0.39 21.57
C ASP A 284 12.08 -0.71 20.50
N ILE A 285 13.31 -1.16 20.27
CA ILE A 285 13.61 -2.26 19.34
C ILE A 285 12.93 -3.56 19.80
N GLN A 286 12.93 -3.85 21.11
CA GLN A 286 12.22 -4.99 21.68
C GLN A 286 10.70 -4.89 21.50
N ALA A 287 10.11 -3.71 21.71
CA ALA A 287 8.68 -3.48 21.50
C ALA A 287 8.28 -3.71 20.04
N LEU A 288 9.05 -3.15 19.09
CA LEU A 288 8.84 -3.36 17.65
C LEU A 288 8.97 -4.83 17.27
N THR A 289 10.02 -5.50 17.76
CA THR A 289 10.23 -6.93 17.48
C THR A 289 9.08 -7.79 18.02
N ARG A 290 8.49 -7.43 19.17
CA ARG A 290 7.31 -8.10 19.70
C ARG A 290 6.09 -7.92 18.80
N VAL A 291 5.82 -6.70 18.32
CA VAL A 291 4.68 -6.42 17.43
C VAL A 291 4.83 -7.18 16.11
N ILE A 292 5.99 -7.09 15.47
CA ILE A 292 6.28 -7.70 14.17
C ILE A 292 6.30 -9.23 14.28
N GLY A 293 6.92 -9.77 15.33
CA GLY A 293 6.89 -11.20 15.62
C GLY A 293 5.48 -11.72 15.92
N GLY A 294 4.64 -10.93 16.60
CA GLY A 294 3.24 -11.25 16.87
C GLY A 294 2.39 -11.43 15.60
N VAL A 295 2.73 -10.71 14.53
CA VAL A 295 2.09 -10.84 13.21
C VAL A 295 2.84 -11.76 12.25
N LYS A 296 3.76 -12.58 12.78
CA LYS A 296 4.56 -13.57 12.05
C LYS A 296 5.35 -13.00 10.86
N LYS A 297 5.91 -11.80 11.03
CA LYS A 297 6.82 -11.17 10.05
C LYS A 297 8.25 -11.22 10.55
N CYS A 298 9.20 -11.21 9.63
CA CYS A 298 10.61 -11.06 9.93
C CYS A 298 10.93 -9.57 10.13
N PHE A 299 11.64 -9.24 11.20
CA PHE A 299 12.03 -7.86 11.48
C PHE A 299 13.42 -7.57 10.87
N VAL A 300 13.54 -6.48 10.12
CA VAL A 300 14.80 -6.07 9.48
C VAL A 300 15.09 -4.64 9.90
N LEU A 301 16.26 -4.45 10.50
CA LEU A 301 16.83 -3.14 10.78
C LEU A 301 17.65 -2.72 9.57
N VAL A 302 17.45 -1.50 9.09
CA VAL A 302 18.16 -0.98 7.92
C VAL A 302 19.03 0.18 8.36
N TYR A 303 20.34 -0.02 8.22
CA TYR A 303 21.35 1.01 8.46
C TYR A 303 21.67 1.71 7.14
N ILE A 304 21.88 3.02 7.21
CA ILE A 304 22.21 3.85 6.04
C ILE A 304 23.54 4.52 6.34
N ASP A 305 24.54 4.28 5.49
CA ASP A 305 25.78 5.03 5.55
C ASP A 305 25.51 6.41 4.93
N ILE A 306 25.55 7.45 5.76
CA ILE A 306 25.26 8.83 5.38
C ILE A 306 26.57 9.50 4.95
N PRO A 307 26.62 10.19 3.79
CA PRO A 307 27.82 10.87 3.36
C PRO A 307 28.13 12.13 4.18
N ASP A 308 29.40 12.51 4.19
CA ASP A 308 29.88 13.75 4.80
C ASP A 308 29.21 14.97 4.16
N LEU A 309 28.98 16.02 4.97
CA LEU A 309 28.30 17.24 4.53
C LEU A 309 29.00 17.93 3.34
N GLN A 310 30.33 17.87 3.26
CA GLN A 310 31.08 18.46 2.15
C GLN A 310 30.80 17.74 0.84
N GLN A 311 30.86 16.41 0.83
CA GLN A 311 30.57 15.59 -0.35
C GLN A 311 29.11 15.75 -0.78
N PHE A 312 28.20 15.79 0.19
CA PHE A 312 26.79 16.02 -0.06
C PHE A 312 26.51 17.38 -0.71
N ASN A 313 27.09 18.46 -0.15
CA ASN A 313 26.90 19.81 -0.69
C ASN A 313 27.47 19.96 -2.10
N GLN A 314 28.62 19.32 -2.38
CA GLN A 314 29.20 19.29 -3.72
C GLN A 314 28.26 18.58 -4.70
N ALA A 315 27.71 17.42 -4.33
CA ALA A 315 26.75 16.70 -5.17
C ALA A 315 25.45 17.50 -5.38
N LEU A 316 24.97 18.19 -4.35
CA LEU A 316 23.77 19.03 -4.44
C LEU A 316 23.95 20.20 -5.44
N GLN A 317 25.16 20.76 -5.54
CA GLN A 317 25.47 21.83 -6.50
C GLN A 317 25.41 21.37 -7.97
N THR A 318 25.74 20.11 -8.25
CA THR A 318 25.66 19.56 -9.62
C THR A 318 24.23 19.43 -10.14
N LYS A 319 23.23 19.59 -9.26
CA LYS A 319 21.79 19.40 -9.49
C LYS A 319 21.37 18.01 -9.99
N ASN A 320 22.32 17.09 -10.21
CA ASN A 320 22.01 15.71 -10.55
C ASN A 320 21.66 14.91 -9.29
N CYS A 321 20.37 14.67 -9.09
CA CYS A 321 19.87 13.91 -7.95
C CYS A 321 20.38 12.44 -7.95
N SER A 322 20.72 11.86 -9.10
CA SER A 322 21.22 10.49 -9.20
C SER A 322 22.61 10.36 -8.56
N ASP A 323 23.50 11.32 -8.80
CA ASP A 323 24.86 11.27 -8.26
C ASP A 323 24.86 11.48 -6.75
N LEU A 324 23.95 12.31 -6.24
CA LEU A 324 23.72 12.47 -4.81
C LEU A 324 23.27 11.17 -4.14
N LEU A 325 22.34 10.43 -4.75
CA LEU A 325 21.80 9.19 -4.17
C LEU A 325 22.82 8.05 -4.14
N LYS A 326 23.78 8.02 -5.08
CA LYS A 326 24.87 7.03 -5.10
C LYS A 326 25.81 7.12 -3.90
N LEU A 327 25.84 8.26 -3.21
CA LEU A 327 26.67 8.45 -2.02
C LEU A 327 26.17 7.65 -0.80
N TYR A 328 24.89 7.26 -0.79
CA TYR A 328 24.29 6.53 0.31
C TYR A 328 24.41 5.02 0.09
N LYS A 329 24.70 4.29 1.17
CA LYS A 329 24.73 2.82 1.15
C LYS A 329 23.74 2.25 2.14
N VAL A 330 22.95 1.27 1.69
CA VAL A 330 21.91 0.62 2.50
C VAL A 330 22.37 -0.76 2.95
N THR A 331 22.37 -0.99 4.26
CA THR A 331 22.75 -2.26 4.88
C THR A 331 21.59 -2.82 5.69
N PRO A 332 20.82 -3.78 5.13
CA PRO A 332 19.74 -4.45 5.86
C PRO A 332 20.30 -5.59 6.75
N ILE A 333 19.90 -5.61 8.02
CA ILE A 333 20.26 -6.63 9.01
C ILE A 333 18.99 -7.30 9.53
N LEU A 334 18.91 -8.62 9.35
CA LEU A 334 17.82 -9.41 9.91
C LEU A 334 17.95 -9.47 11.42
N TYR A 335 16.98 -8.91 12.13
CA TYR A 335 16.95 -8.93 13.58
C TYR A 335 15.99 -10.01 14.07
N LYS A 336 16.53 -10.95 14.87
CA LYS A 336 15.73 -11.95 15.56
C LYS A 336 15.82 -11.73 17.06
N ARG A 337 14.66 -11.70 17.72
CA ARG A 337 14.62 -11.69 19.19
C ARG A 337 15.29 -12.95 19.70
N TRP A 338 16.28 -12.79 20.56
CA TRP A 338 16.85 -13.89 21.31
C TRP A 338 15.79 -14.45 22.27
N VAL A 339 15.47 -15.74 22.13
CA VAL A 339 14.50 -16.42 22.99
C VAL A 339 15.24 -17.54 23.71
N PRO A 340 15.47 -17.45 25.03
CA PRO A 340 16.30 -18.42 25.74
C PRO A 340 15.81 -19.86 25.53
N SER A 341 14.49 -20.10 25.49
CA SER A 341 13.92 -21.43 25.29
C SER A 341 14.07 -22.01 23.87
N LYS A 342 14.43 -21.18 22.87
CA LYS A 342 14.62 -21.60 21.47
C LYS A 342 16.06 -21.44 20.97
N THR A 343 16.91 -20.80 21.76
CA THR A 343 18.27 -20.40 21.38
C THR A 343 19.32 -20.93 22.37
N ARG A 344 18.93 -21.89 23.20
CA ARG A 344 19.86 -22.73 23.94
C ARG A 344 20.26 -23.85 22.98
N ASP A 345 21.48 -23.76 22.47
CA ASP A 345 22.21 -24.97 22.06
C ASP A 345 22.36 -25.91 23.27
#